data_AF-A0A7Y8IFM2-F1
#
_entry.id   AF-A0A7Y8IFM2-F1
#
_cell.length_a   1.000
_cell.length_b   1.000
_cell.length_c   1.000
_cell.angle_alpha   90.00
_cell.angle_beta   90.00
_cell.angle_gamma   90.00
#
_symmetry.space_group_name_H-M   'P 1'
#
loop_
_entity.id
_entity.type
_entity.pdbx_description
1 polymer ?
#
loop_
_entity_poly.entity_id
_entity_poly.type
_entity_poly.pdbx_seq_one_letter_code
_entity_poly.pdbx_strand_id
1 'polypeptide(L)'
;MIEEHDALTIRCPQLGGEVPFRYCRTVNEGLPCRQVIICWEFRFAIRAFLNEHYSVDQIERALASPAKTRIQTIVELVEKARKSKNEEKR
;
A
#
# COMPACT_ATOMS: atom_id res chain seq x y z
N MET A 1 -0.17 15.69 -13.46
CA MET A 1 1.04 15.37 -12.64
C MET A 1 0.57 14.47 -11.52
N ILE A 2 1.35 13.46 -11.11
CA ILE A 2 0.87 12.46 -10.13
C ILE A 2 0.58 13.08 -8.74
N GLU A 3 1.12 14.26 -8.46
CA GLU A 3 0.94 15.02 -7.21
C GLU A 3 -0.33 15.88 -7.16
N GLU A 4 -1.09 15.99 -8.25
CA GLU A 4 -2.21 16.95 -8.37
C GLU A 4 -3.23 16.86 -7.22
N HIS A 5 -3.48 15.65 -6.74
CA HIS A 5 -4.49 15.37 -5.71
C HIS A 5 -3.88 15.21 -4.31
N ASP A 6 -2.56 15.34 -4.14
CA ASP A 6 -1.83 14.96 -2.92
C ASP A 6 -2.25 15.74 -1.67
N ALA A 7 -2.71 16.97 -1.84
CA ALA A 7 -3.17 17.83 -0.76
C ALA A 7 -4.57 17.46 -0.23
N LEU A 8 -5.35 16.69 -0.98
CA LEU A 8 -6.67 16.27 -0.52
C LEU A 8 -6.53 15.34 0.69
N THR A 9 -7.40 15.49 1.68
CA THR A 9 -7.39 14.66 2.89
C THR A 9 -8.67 13.86 3.06
N ILE A 10 -8.54 12.69 3.68
CA ILE A 10 -9.68 11.84 4.06
C ILE A 10 -9.42 11.17 5.40
N ARG A 11 -10.48 10.88 6.14
CA ARG A 11 -10.40 10.01 7.32
C ARG A 11 -10.15 8.57 6.89
N CYS A 12 -9.01 8.01 7.26
CA CYS A 12 -8.66 6.64 6.93
C CYS A 12 -9.41 5.64 7.84
N PRO A 13 -10.21 4.70 7.31
CA PRO A 13 -10.91 3.72 8.12
C PRO A 13 -9.98 2.74 8.84
N GLN A 14 -8.75 2.52 8.33
CA GLN A 14 -7.77 1.63 8.94
C GLN A 14 -6.96 2.29 10.05
N LEU A 15 -6.69 3.59 9.96
CA LEU A 15 -5.87 4.33 10.93
C LEU A 15 -6.70 5.16 11.91
N GLY A 16 -7.97 5.43 11.59
CA GLY A 16 -8.89 6.20 12.42
C GLY A 16 -8.73 7.73 12.34
N GLY A 17 -7.64 8.23 11.75
CA GLY A 17 -7.32 9.66 11.59
C GLY A 17 -7.35 10.17 10.15
N GLU A 18 -7.17 11.47 9.98
CA GLU A 18 -7.05 12.11 8.65
C GLU A 18 -5.68 11.85 8.02
N VAL A 19 -5.68 11.52 6.73
CA VAL A 19 -4.47 11.31 5.93
C VAL A 19 -4.60 12.01 4.57
N PRO A 20 -3.50 12.52 4.01
CA PRO A 20 -3.48 13.06 2.66
C PRO A 20 -3.54 11.95 1.59
N PHE A 21 -4.01 12.27 0.39
CA PHE A 21 -4.00 11.33 -0.74
C PHE A 21 -2.58 10.86 -1.07
N ARG A 22 -1.58 11.72 -0.88
CA ARG A 22 -0.16 11.33 -0.99
C ARG A 22 0.15 10.07 -0.18
N TYR A 23 -0.33 10.00 1.06
CA TYR A 23 -0.14 8.82 1.89
C TYR A 23 -0.80 7.60 1.24
N CYS A 24 -2.05 7.74 0.82
CA CYS A 24 -2.80 6.65 0.19
C CYS A 24 -2.13 6.14 -1.09
N ARG A 25 -1.52 6.99 -1.92
CA ARG A 25 -0.92 6.59 -3.19
C ARG A 25 0.49 5.99 -3.08
N THR A 26 1.18 6.14 -1.94
CA THR A 26 2.58 5.70 -1.77
C THR A 26 2.80 4.67 -0.65
N VAL A 27 1.83 4.41 0.22
CA VAL A 27 2.02 3.59 1.43
C VAL A 27 2.47 2.16 1.15
N ASN A 28 2.13 1.60 -0.02
CA ASN A 28 2.45 0.22 -0.37
C ASN A 28 3.70 0.17 -1.27
N GLU A 29 4.87 0.51 -0.72
CA GLU A 29 6.15 0.52 -1.46
C GLU A 29 6.10 1.43 -2.72
N GLY A 30 5.47 2.59 -2.60
CA GLY A 30 5.26 3.50 -3.73
C GLY A 30 4.00 3.22 -4.56
N LEU A 31 3.25 2.17 -4.22
CA LEU A 31 1.94 1.88 -4.81
C LEU A 31 0.78 2.37 -3.94
N PRO A 32 -0.41 2.56 -4.55
CA PRO A 32 -1.60 2.90 -3.82
C PRO A 32 -2.03 1.84 -2.82
N CYS A 33 -2.74 2.27 -1.78
CA CYS A 33 -3.33 1.37 -0.82
C CYS A 33 -4.49 0.57 -1.45
N ARG A 34 -4.74 -0.63 -0.93
CA ARG A 34 -5.80 -1.54 -1.42
C ARG A 34 -7.22 -0.98 -1.38
N GLN A 35 -7.47 0.10 -0.65
CA GLN A 35 -8.80 0.72 -0.53
C GLN A 35 -8.88 2.06 -1.26
N VAL A 36 -7.86 2.42 -2.05
CA VAL A 36 -7.76 3.76 -2.65
C VAL A 36 -8.97 4.09 -3.52
N ILE A 37 -9.50 3.13 -4.28
CA ILE A 37 -10.68 3.34 -5.12
C ILE A 37 -11.91 3.67 -4.27
N ILE A 38 -12.22 2.82 -3.28
CA ILE A 38 -13.40 2.98 -2.41
C ILE A 38 -13.31 4.28 -1.61
N CYS A 39 -12.14 4.62 -1.09
CA CYS A 39 -11.97 5.83 -0.29
C CYS A 39 -12.09 7.11 -1.13
N TRP A 40 -11.64 7.10 -2.39
CA TRP A 40 -11.48 8.32 -3.17
C TRP A 40 -12.46 8.47 -4.35
N GLU A 41 -13.28 7.45 -4.67
CA GLU A 41 -14.23 7.50 -5.80
C GLU A 41 -15.26 8.63 -5.69
N PHE A 42 -15.63 9.02 -4.47
CA PHE A 42 -16.56 10.14 -4.23
C PHE A 42 -15.88 11.51 -4.14
N ARG A 43 -14.54 11.55 -4.18
CA ARG A 43 -13.76 12.79 -4.06
C ARG A 43 -13.28 13.29 -5.42
N PHE A 44 -12.87 12.38 -6.31
CA PHE A 44 -12.47 12.69 -7.68
C PHE A 44 -12.47 11.42 -8.54
N ALA A 45 -12.17 11.55 -9.84
CA ALA A 45 -12.12 10.44 -10.79
C ALA A 45 -10.90 9.53 -10.57
N ILE A 46 -10.82 8.86 -9.42
CA ILE A 46 -9.68 8.03 -8.99
C ILE A 46 -9.34 6.93 -10.00
N ARG A 47 -10.34 6.34 -10.67
CA ARG A 47 -10.11 5.30 -11.69
C ARG A 47 -9.34 5.83 -12.90
N ALA A 48 -9.68 7.04 -13.34
CA ALA A 48 -8.96 7.70 -14.44
C ALA A 48 -7.53 8.04 -14.00
N PHE A 49 -7.36 8.61 -12.81
CA PHE A 49 -6.05 8.91 -12.23
C PHE A 49 -5.15 7.66 -12.14
N LEU A 50 -5.70 6.53 -11.69
CA LEU A 50 -4.93 5.28 -11.60
C LEU A 50 -4.50 4.79 -12.98
N ASN A 51 -5.40 4.80 -13.96
CA ASN A 51 -5.08 4.38 -15.34
C ASN A 51 -4.07 5.29 -16.04
N GLU A 52 -4.03 6.58 -15.68
CA GLU A 52 -3.09 7.54 -16.25
C GLU A 52 -1.68 7.40 -15.67
N HIS A 53 -1.55 7.01 -14.39
CA HIS A 53 -0.29 7.09 -13.65
C HIS A 53 0.31 5.75 -13.23
N TYR A 54 -0.44 4.65 -13.31
CA TYR A 54 0.03 3.32 -12.92
C TYR A 54 -0.23 2.31 -14.05
N SER A 55 0.66 1.34 -14.18
CA SER A 55 0.42 0.22 -15.09
C SER A 55 -0.67 -0.71 -14.53
N VAL A 56 -1.32 -1.48 -15.41
CA VAL A 56 -2.34 -2.47 -15.01
C VAL A 56 -1.79 -3.43 -13.94
N ASP A 57 -0.58 -3.93 -14.15
CA ASP A 57 0.11 -4.84 -13.22
C ASP A 57 0.44 -4.18 -11.87
N GLN A 58 0.76 -2.88 -11.85
CA GLN A 58 0.89 -2.12 -10.59
C GLN A 58 -0.45 -1.97 -9.86
N ILE A 59 -1.52 -1.68 -10.60
CA ILE A 59 -2.88 -1.55 -10.04
C ILE A 59 -3.34 -2.90 -9.47
N GLU A 60 -3.15 -3.99 -10.22
CA GLU A 60 -3.48 -5.34 -9.77
C GLU A 60 -2.73 -5.70 -8.49
N ARG A 61 -1.41 -5.45 -8.42
CA ARG A 61 -0.63 -5.66 -7.18
C ARG A 61 -1.11 -4.80 -6.01
N ALA A 62 -1.46 -3.54 -6.26
CA ALA A 62 -1.90 -2.61 -5.23
C ALA A 62 -3.26 -3.02 -4.63
N LEU A 63 -4.15 -3.56 -5.46
CA LEU A 63 -5.51 -3.94 -5.08
C LEU A 63 -5.63 -5.42 -4.66
N ALA A 64 -4.63 -6.24 -4.97
CA ALA A 64 -4.59 -7.63 -4.56
C ALA A 64 -4.70 -7.77 -3.04
N SER A 65 -5.44 -8.79 -2.60
CA SER A 65 -5.41 -9.20 -1.20
C SER A 65 -3.97 -9.54 -0.81
N PRO A 66 -3.50 -9.14 0.39
CA PRO A 66 -2.16 -9.50 0.81
C PRO A 66 -2.03 -11.02 0.80
N ALA A 67 -1.14 -11.54 -0.03
CA ALA A 67 -0.89 -12.97 -0.17
C ALA A 67 -0.43 -13.61 1.15
N LYS A 68 0.11 -12.79 2.06
CA LYS A 68 0.55 -13.20 3.39
C LYS A 68 -0.16 -12.38 4.45
N THR A 69 -0.68 -13.07 5.45
CA THR A 69 -1.14 -12.42 6.68
C THR A 69 0.04 -11.78 7.40
N ARG A 70 -0.24 -10.77 8.24
CA ARG A 70 0.79 -10.16 9.11
C ARG A 70 1.55 -11.20 9.93
N ILE A 71 0.87 -12.27 10.35
CA ILE A 71 1.46 -13.40 11.10
C ILE A 71 2.49 -14.14 10.25
N GLN A 72 2.15 -14.50 9.01
CA GLN A 72 3.10 -15.19 8.12
C GLN A 72 4.36 -14.35 7.87
N THR A 73 4.21 -13.03 7.72
CA THR A 73 5.35 -12.11 7.57
C THR A 73 6.24 -12.11 8.81
N ILE A 74 5.64 -12.08 10.01
CA ILE A 74 6.38 -12.16 11.28
C ILE A 74 7.11 -13.50 11.40
N VAL A 75 6.46 -14.62 11.06
CA VAL A 75 7.10 -15.95 11.11
C VAL A 75 8.30 -16.00 10.18
N GLU A 76 8.18 -15.52 8.94
CA GLU A 76 9.31 -15.49 7.98
C GLU A 76 10.46 -14.61 8.45
N LEU A 77 10.17 -13.45 9.04
CA LEU A 77 11.18 -12.58 9.63
C LEU A 77 11.92 -13.27 10.80
N VAL A 78 11.18 -13.99 11.65
CA VAL A 78 11.76 -14.79 12.74
C VAL A 78 12.63 -15.94 12.19
N GLU A 79 12.17 -16.66 11.16
CA GLU A 79 12.95 -17.73 10.53
C GLU A 79 14.24 -17.21 9.88
N LYS A 80 14.17 -16.09 9.17
CA LYS A 80 15.33 -15.44 8.56
C LYS A 80 16.34 -14.97 9.62
N ALA A 81 15.87 -14.45 10.75
CA ALA A 81 16.70 -14.07 11.89
C ALA A 81 17.35 -15.29 12.59
N ARG A 82 16.69 -16.45 12.59
CA ARG A 82 17.26 -17.71 13.12
C ARG A 82 18.34 -18.28 12.21
N LYS A 83 18.15 -18.25 10.89
CA LYS A 83 19.13 -18.76 9.90
C LYS A 83 20.43 -17.96 9.95
N SER A 84 20.34 -16.63 9.96
CA SER A 84 21.51 -15.74 10.07
C SER A 84 22.33 -15.97 11.34
N LYS A 85 21.68 -16.18 12.50
CA LYS A 85 22.39 -16.54 13.76
C LYS A 85 23.10 -17.89 13.72
N ASN A 86 22.69 -18.81 12.84
CA ASN A 86 23.27 -20.14 12.74
C ASN A 86 24.45 -20.18 11.75
N GLU A 87 24.45 -19.28 10.76
CA GLU A 87 25.56 -19.09 9.82
C GLU A 87 26.73 -18.33 10.46
N GLU A 88 26.47 -17.39 11.36
CA GLU A 88 27.51 -16.63 12.10
C GLU A 88 28.19 -17.46 13.21
N LYS A 89 27.64 -18.64 13.54
CA LYS A 89 28.20 -19.58 14.53
C LYS A 89 29.01 -20.72 13.92
N ARG A 90 29.14 -20.79 12.59
CA ARG A 90 29.88 -21.83 11.86
C ARG A 90 31.18 -21.27 11.30
#